data_AF-A0A946AHC3-F1
#
_entry.id   AF-A0A946AHC3-F1
#
_cell.length_a   1.000
_cell.length_b   1.000
_cell.length_c   1.000
_cell.angle_alpha   90.00
_cell.angle_beta   90.00
_cell.angle_gamma   90.00
#
_symmetry.space_group_name_H-M   'P 1'
#
loop_
_entity.id
_entity.type
_entity.pdbx_description
1 polymer ?
#
loop_
_entity_poly.entity_id
_entity_poly.type
_entity_poly.pdbx_seq_one_letter_code
_entity_poly.pdbx_strand_id
1 'polypeptide(L)'
;MKSVILFFVLSVAVSLPAAENSPSIDQRSYNLGIMGGFAEVVHLGVKKLALSEVMTPEKMDDVMADAQIIAERNEVLIWRETDFLVTDLYPTDVALGKHVLLIYTGDTLDEYQKLKADKEALVASDEYHGQARENIARQFGRLLSYPKSVIDDLLENNPLNK
;
A
#
# COMPACT_ATOMS: atom_id res chain seq x y z
N MET A 1 43.61 55.41 -35.75
CA MET A 1 42.59 55.42 -34.67
C MET A 1 41.44 54.53 -35.08
N LYS A 2 41.23 53.38 -34.41
CA LYS A 2 40.04 52.54 -34.58
C LYS A 2 39.39 52.41 -33.19
N SER A 3 38.20 52.99 -33.03
CA SER A 3 37.41 52.84 -31.81
C SER A 3 36.70 51.49 -31.83
N VAL A 4 36.89 50.68 -30.80
CA VAL A 4 36.10 49.46 -30.56
C VAL A 4 35.08 49.80 -29.49
N ILE A 5 33.79 49.78 -29.85
CA ILE A 5 32.68 49.95 -28.91
C ILE A 5 32.35 48.56 -28.36
N LEU A 6 32.55 48.39 -27.06
CA LEU A 6 32.21 47.17 -26.32
C LEU A 6 30.75 47.26 -25.88
N PHE A 7 29.86 46.47 -26.47
CA PHE A 7 28.47 46.35 -26.03
C PHE A 7 28.39 45.37 -24.85
N PHE A 8 28.01 45.88 -23.67
CA PHE A 8 27.61 45.07 -22.53
C PHE A 8 26.15 44.64 -22.73
N VAL A 9 25.91 43.36 -22.99
CA VAL A 9 24.56 42.77 -23.02
C VAL A 9 24.20 42.37 -21.59
N LEU A 10 23.31 43.14 -20.95
CA LEU A 10 22.75 42.81 -19.64
C LEU A 10 21.66 41.74 -19.84
N SER A 11 21.97 40.48 -19.54
CA SER A 11 20.98 39.39 -19.57
C SER A 11 20.12 39.45 -18.31
N VAL A 12 18.87 39.91 -18.45
CA VAL A 12 17.87 39.82 -17.39
C VAL A 12 17.22 38.45 -17.49
N ALA A 13 17.59 37.54 -16.59
CA ALA A 13 16.89 36.27 -16.43
C ALA A 13 15.51 36.54 -15.84
N VAL A 14 14.48 36.52 -16.69
CA VAL A 14 13.09 36.51 -16.24
C VAL A 14 12.76 35.09 -15.79
N SER A 15 12.70 34.87 -14.48
CA SER A 15 12.12 33.65 -13.93
C SER A 15 10.62 33.66 -14.20
N LEU A 16 10.18 32.84 -15.14
CA LEU A 16 8.76 32.54 -15.32
C LEU A 16 8.30 31.74 -14.09
N PRO A 17 7.22 32.13 -13.40
CA PRO A 17 6.62 31.28 -12.38
C PRO A 17 6.16 29.98 -13.05
N ALA A 18 6.70 28.85 -12.60
CA ALA A 18 6.20 27.54 -12.97
C ALA A 18 4.72 27.47 -12.57
N ALA A 19 3.86 27.07 -13.50
CA ALA A 19 2.42 27.03 -13.30
C ALA A 19 2.04 25.97 -12.24
N GLU A 20 1.75 26.39 -11.02
CA GLU A 20 0.97 25.59 -10.05
C GLU A 20 -0.52 25.62 -10.44
N ASN A 21 -0.91 24.83 -11.44
CA ASN A 21 -2.32 24.63 -11.80
C ASN A 21 -2.62 23.14 -12.02
N SER A 22 -2.14 22.29 -11.12
CA SER A 22 -2.62 20.90 -11.04
C SER A 22 -3.96 20.89 -10.29
N PRO A 23 -5.01 20.21 -10.79
CA PRO A 23 -6.24 20.04 -10.04
C PRO A 23 -5.95 19.35 -8.69
N SER A 24 -6.48 19.90 -7.59
CA SER A 24 -6.38 19.26 -6.28
C SER A 24 -7.32 18.05 -6.22
N ILE A 25 -6.78 16.87 -5.91
CA ILE A 25 -7.59 15.67 -5.65
C ILE A 25 -8.01 15.68 -4.17
N ASP A 26 -9.30 15.52 -3.90
CA ASP A 26 -9.77 15.28 -2.54
C ASP A 26 -9.32 13.89 -2.07
N GLN A 27 -8.32 13.84 -1.19
CA GLN A 27 -7.68 12.59 -0.79
C GLN A 27 -8.64 11.65 -0.07
N ARG A 28 -9.61 12.18 0.67
CA ARG A 28 -10.62 11.38 1.37
C ARG A 28 -11.49 10.62 0.37
N SER A 29 -12.04 11.33 -0.61
CA SER A 29 -12.85 10.74 -1.69
C SER A 29 -12.03 9.76 -2.54
N TYR A 30 -10.76 10.07 -2.82
CA TYR A 30 -9.86 9.16 -3.53
C TYR A 30 -9.69 7.83 -2.78
N ASN A 31 -9.43 7.88 -1.47
CA ASN A 31 -9.25 6.70 -0.63
C ASN A 31 -10.54 5.87 -0.53
N LEU A 32 -11.70 6.51 -0.37
CA LEU A 32 -13.00 5.83 -0.36
C LEU A 32 -13.31 5.21 -1.74
N GLY A 33 -12.92 5.87 -2.83
CA GLY A 33 -12.99 5.32 -4.19
C GLY A 33 -12.16 4.06 -4.36
N ILE A 34 -10.92 4.05 -3.85
CA ILE A 34 -10.04 2.87 -3.82
C ILE A 34 -10.71 1.72 -3.05
N MET A 35 -11.24 2.00 -1.85
CA MET A 35 -11.94 0.98 -1.05
C MET A 35 -13.16 0.42 -1.79
N GLY A 36 -13.93 1.28 -2.47
CA GLY A 36 -15.08 0.86 -3.27
C GLY A 36 -14.70 -0.07 -4.42
N GLY A 37 -13.66 0.27 -5.19
CA GLY A 37 -13.17 -0.58 -6.27
C GLY A 37 -12.60 -1.91 -5.76
N PHE A 38 -11.86 -1.90 -4.65
CA PHE A 38 -11.37 -3.14 -4.05
C PHE A 38 -12.47 -4.01 -3.46
N ALA A 39 -13.50 -3.42 -2.84
CA ALA A 39 -14.65 -4.14 -2.34
C ALA A 39 -15.39 -4.87 -3.47
N GLU A 40 -15.57 -4.23 -4.63
CA GLU A 40 -16.19 -4.87 -5.81
C GLU A 40 -15.41 -6.10 -6.29
N VAL A 41 -14.09 -5.96 -6.47
CA VAL A 41 -13.27 -7.09 -6.97
C VAL A 41 -13.10 -8.21 -5.93
N VAL A 42 -13.24 -7.90 -4.63
CA VAL A 42 -13.29 -8.90 -3.56
C VAL A 42 -14.62 -9.64 -3.57
N HIS A 43 -15.74 -8.91 -3.69
CA HIS A 43 -17.07 -9.50 -3.80
C HIS A 43 -17.17 -10.46 -4.99
N LEU A 44 -16.63 -10.06 -6.15
CA LEU A 44 -16.60 -10.87 -7.37
C LEU A 44 -15.60 -12.04 -7.32
N GLY A 45 -14.85 -12.21 -6.22
CA GLY A 45 -13.88 -13.30 -6.04
C GLY A 45 -12.61 -13.16 -6.88
N VAL A 46 -12.36 -11.99 -7.49
CA VAL A 46 -11.12 -11.71 -8.24
C VAL A 46 -9.95 -11.54 -7.28
N LYS A 47 -10.19 -10.86 -6.14
CA LYS A 47 -9.25 -10.81 -5.01
C LYS A 47 -9.83 -11.57 -3.84
N LYS A 48 -9.00 -12.36 -3.19
CA LYS A 48 -9.35 -13.01 -1.92
C LYS A 48 -9.28 -12.00 -0.77
N LEU A 49 -8.17 -11.29 -0.67
CA LEU A 49 -7.94 -10.19 0.25
C LEU A 49 -7.50 -8.92 -0.50
N ALA A 50 -8.07 -7.78 -0.14
CA ALA A 50 -7.58 -6.47 -0.56
C ALA A 50 -7.22 -5.60 0.66
N LEU A 51 -6.33 -4.63 0.42
CA LEU A 51 -5.86 -3.68 1.42
C LEU A 51 -6.30 -2.28 1.01
N SER A 52 -6.75 -1.47 1.97
CA SER A 52 -6.84 -0.02 1.75
C SER A 52 -5.46 0.61 1.63
N GLU A 53 -5.44 1.89 1.31
CA GLU A 53 -4.29 2.74 1.60
C GLU A 53 -3.89 2.65 3.08
N VAL A 54 -2.59 2.80 3.33
CA VAL A 54 -2.01 2.82 4.66
C VAL A 54 -2.21 4.22 5.25
N MET A 55 -2.90 4.33 6.38
CA MET A 55 -3.30 5.62 6.95
C MET A 55 -2.84 5.78 8.40
N THR A 56 -2.73 7.02 8.88
CA THR A 56 -2.59 7.25 10.32
C THR A 56 -3.87 6.80 11.05
N PRO A 57 -3.80 6.52 12.36
CA PRO A 57 -4.99 6.16 13.13
C PRO A 57 -6.13 7.17 12.98
N GLU A 58 -5.84 8.46 13.00
CA GLU A 58 -6.83 9.55 12.91
C GLU A 58 -7.51 9.56 11.53
N LYS A 59 -6.72 9.46 10.46
CA LYS A 59 -7.26 9.38 9.10
C LYS A 59 -8.11 8.14 8.89
N MET A 60 -7.75 7.03 9.53
CA MET A 60 -8.55 5.81 9.50
C MET A 60 -9.88 6.03 10.22
N ASP A 61 -9.87 6.63 11.42
CA ASP A 61 -11.09 6.98 12.16
C ASP A 61 -12.04 7.86 11.31
N ASP A 62 -11.50 8.84 10.58
CA ASP A 62 -12.26 9.76 9.71
C ASP A 62 -12.99 9.08 8.54
N VAL A 63 -12.57 7.87 8.14
CA VAL A 63 -13.16 7.13 7.01
C VAL A 63 -13.92 5.87 7.42
N MET A 64 -13.79 5.39 8.66
CA MET A 64 -14.38 4.11 9.10
C MET A 64 -15.89 4.01 8.84
N ALA A 65 -16.65 5.06 9.14
CA ALA A 65 -18.10 5.04 8.96
C ALA A 65 -18.50 4.90 7.48
N ASP A 66 -17.81 5.58 6.58
CA ASP A 66 -18.05 5.49 5.14
C ASP A 66 -17.52 4.17 4.56
N ALA A 67 -16.40 3.67 5.07
CA ALA A 67 -15.86 2.36 4.70
C ALA A 67 -16.85 1.25 5.04
N GLN A 68 -17.55 1.34 6.18
CA GLN A 68 -18.59 0.40 6.57
C GLN A 68 -19.78 0.42 5.60
N ILE A 69 -20.23 1.61 5.16
CA ILE A 69 -21.27 1.74 4.12
C ILE A 69 -20.82 1.11 2.81
N ILE A 70 -19.56 1.32 2.40
CA ILE A 70 -18.99 0.69 1.20
C ILE A 70 -18.98 -0.84 1.35
N ALA A 71 -18.57 -1.35 2.50
CA ALA A 71 -18.51 -2.79 2.76
C ALA A 71 -19.89 -3.44 2.65
N GLU A 72 -20.89 -2.85 3.30
CA GLU A 72 -22.29 -3.30 3.25
C GLU A 72 -22.85 -3.29 1.83
N ARG A 73 -22.63 -2.20 1.08
CA ARG A 73 -23.12 -2.08 -0.30
C ARG A 73 -22.55 -3.15 -1.24
N ASN A 74 -21.31 -3.58 -0.99
CA ASN A 74 -20.62 -4.57 -1.81
C ASN A 74 -20.66 -5.98 -1.21
N GLU A 75 -21.39 -6.20 -0.12
CA GLU A 75 -21.48 -7.51 0.56
C GLU A 75 -20.10 -8.11 0.91
N VAL A 76 -19.19 -7.25 1.40
CA VAL A 76 -17.87 -7.64 1.91
C VAL A 76 -17.75 -7.30 3.39
N LEU A 77 -16.75 -7.89 4.04
CA LEU A 77 -16.35 -7.59 5.41
C LEU A 77 -15.10 -6.72 5.41
N ILE A 78 -14.95 -5.94 6.47
CA ILE A 78 -13.74 -5.12 6.70
C ILE A 78 -13.17 -5.34 8.09
N TRP A 79 -11.84 -5.33 8.19
CA TRP A 79 -11.12 -5.43 9.46
C TRP A 79 -10.02 -4.37 9.55
N ARG A 80 -10.00 -3.62 10.65
CA ARG A 80 -8.96 -2.62 10.92
C ARG A 80 -7.72 -3.30 11.46
N GLU A 81 -6.69 -3.41 10.62
CA GLU A 81 -5.38 -3.92 10.98
C GLU A 81 -4.52 -2.81 11.57
N THR A 82 -4.01 -3.04 12.78
CA THR A 82 -3.18 -2.08 13.53
C THR A 82 -1.73 -2.56 13.70
N ASP A 83 -1.47 -3.83 13.39
CA ASP A 83 -0.18 -4.50 13.49
C ASP A 83 0.03 -5.32 12.21
N PHE A 84 0.35 -4.62 11.12
CA PHE A 84 0.35 -5.21 9.79
C PHE A 84 1.37 -6.35 9.64
N LEU A 85 0.98 -7.43 8.95
CA LEU A 85 1.87 -8.52 8.56
C LEU A 85 2.99 -8.04 7.63
N VAL A 86 4.11 -7.65 8.22
CA VAL A 86 5.33 -7.30 7.49
C VAL A 86 5.99 -8.56 6.93
N THR A 87 6.24 -8.60 5.62
CA THR A 87 6.95 -9.67 4.92
C THR A 87 7.89 -9.07 3.87
N ASP A 88 8.66 -9.92 3.20
CA ASP A 88 9.56 -9.51 2.12
C ASP A 88 8.85 -9.11 0.83
N LEU A 89 7.53 -8.89 0.84
CA LEU A 89 6.82 -8.29 -0.29
C LEU A 89 6.85 -6.76 -0.30
N TYR A 90 7.03 -6.13 0.87
CA TYR A 90 7.02 -4.68 1.02
C TYR A 90 8.17 -4.21 1.93
N PRO A 91 8.58 -2.92 1.87
CA PRO A 91 9.49 -2.36 2.86
C PRO A 91 8.92 -2.44 4.28
N THR A 92 9.78 -2.65 5.28
CA THR A 92 9.38 -2.91 6.67
C THR A 92 8.72 -1.72 7.37
N ASP A 93 8.93 -0.51 6.87
CA ASP A 93 8.45 0.75 7.46
C ASP A 93 7.11 1.22 6.88
N VAL A 94 6.61 0.59 5.81
CA VAL A 94 5.41 1.03 5.09
C VAL A 94 4.21 1.26 6.02
N ALA A 95 4.01 0.34 6.97
CA ALA A 95 2.88 0.33 7.90
C ALA A 95 3.26 0.70 9.35
N LEU A 96 4.50 1.14 9.61
CA LEU A 96 4.93 1.46 10.97
C LEU A 96 4.11 2.62 11.55
N GLY A 97 3.41 2.36 12.67
CA GLY A 97 2.55 3.35 13.33
C GLY A 97 1.31 3.74 12.51
N LYS A 98 0.94 2.92 11.52
CA LYS A 98 -0.19 3.18 10.62
C LYS A 98 -1.13 1.97 10.59
N HIS A 99 -2.35 2.23 10.16
CA HIS A 99 -3.43 1.25 10.08
C HIS A 99 -3.77 0.98 8.61
N VAL A 100 -4.30 -0.22 8.35
CA VAL A 100 -4.81 -0.66 7.05
C VAL A 100 -6.18 -1.29 7.26
N LEU A 101 -7.11 -1.11 6.33
CA LEU A 101 -8.32 -1.92 6.27
C LEU A 101 -8.09 -3.12 5.37
N LEU A 102 -8.32 -4.30 5.94
CA LEU A 102 -8.48 -5.54 5.20
C LEU A 102 -9.91 -5.58 4.66
N ILE A 103 -10.08 -5.86 3.37
CA ILE A 103 -11.37 -6.01 2.70
C ILE A 103 -11.45 -7.44 2.17
N TYR A 104 -12.45 -8.20 2.61
CA TYR A 104 -12.48 -9.65 2.40
C TYR A 104 -13.90 -10.24 2.45
N THR A 105 -14.02 -11.52 2.09
CA THR A 105 -15.24 -12.34 2.29
C THR A 105 -14.90 -13.65 2.98
N GLY A 106 -15.91 -14.31 3.56
CA GLY A 106 -15.78 -15.63 4.16
C GLY A 106 -14.76 -15.70 5.30
N ASP A 107 -13.94 -16.74 5.29
CA ASP A 107 -12.91 -17.10 6.28
C ASP A 107 -11.54 -16.45 5.99
N THR A 108 -11.46 -15.54 5.02
CA THR A 108 -10.18 -14.93 4.61
C THR A 108 -9.46 -14.21 5.75
N LEU A 109 -10.19 -13.60 6.70
CA LEU A 109 -9.57 -12.98 7.88
C LEU A 109 -8.90 -14.03 8.78
N ASP A 110 -9.51 -15.20 8.94
CA ASP A 110 -8.95 -16.29 9.75
C ASP A 110 -7.66 -16.82 9.11
N GLU A 111 -7.62 -16.92 7.78
CA GLU A 111 -6.38 -17.27 7.05
C GLU A 111 -5.29 -16.23 7.23
N TYR A 112 -5.64 -14.94 7.18
CA TYR A 112 -4.69 -13.85 7.44
C TYR A 112 -4.15 -13.91 8.87
N GLN A 113 -5.02 -14.07 9.86
CA GLN A 113 -4.65 -14.17 11.28
C GLN A 113 -3.80 -15.43 11.56
N LYS A 114 -4.15 -16.55 10.94
CA LYS A 114 -3.34 -17.77 10.99
C LYS A 114 -1.94 -17.53 10.43
N LEU A 115 -1.83 -16.85 9.28
CA LEU A 115 -0.53 -16.54 8.69
C LEU A 115 0.32 -15.63 9.59
N LYS A 116 -0.31 -14.66 10.28
CA LYS A 116 0.36 -13.86 11.32
C LYS A 116 0.87 -14.75 12.46
N ALA A 117 0.03 -15.62 13.00
CA ALA A 117 0.40 -16.53 14.08
C ALA A 117 1.52 -17.50 13.67
N ASP A 118 1.49 -18.04 12.45
CA ASP A 118 2.53 -18.92 11.92
C ASP A 118 3.88 -18.19 11.82
N LYS A 119 3.88 -16.91 11.40
CA LYS A 119 5.07 -16.06 11.44
C LYS A 119 5.57 -15.84 12.87
N GLU A 120 4.69 -15.48 13.79
CA GLU A 120 5.05 -15.23 15.20
C GLU A 120 5.66 -16.46 15.85
N ALA A 121 5.12 -17.66 15.57
CA ALA A 121 5.68 -18.92 16.04
C ALA A 121 7.11 -19.15 15.53
N LEU A 122 7.37 -18.90 14.23
CA LEU A 122 8.71 -19.01 13.65
C LEU A 122 9.69 -17.99 14.26
N VAL A 123 9.23 -16.78 14.59
CA VAL A 123 10.06 -15.77 15.27
C VAL A 123 10.38 -16.23 16.69
N ALA A 124 9.39 -16.77 17.42
CA ALA A 124 9.58 -17.26 18.78
C ALA A 124 10.50 -18.48 18.87
N SER A 125 10.59 -19.29 17.81
CA SER A 125 11.51 -20.44 17.71
C SER A 125 12.88 -20.11 17.09
N ASP A 126 13.14 -18.85 16.73
CA ASP A 126 14.35 -18.43 15.98
C ASP A 126 14.47 -19.09 14.58
N GLU A 127 13.35 -19.55 14.01
CA GLU A 127 13.27 -20.23 12.70
C GLU A 127 12.77 -19.31 11.57
N TYR A 128 12.49 -18.03 11.85
CA TYR A 128 12.04 -17.06 10.83
C TYR A 128 13.18 -16.54 9.94
N HIS A 129 13.80 -17.44 9.18
CA HIS A 129 14.89 -17.15 8.26
C HIS A 129 14.85 -18.06 7.01
N GLY A 130 15.60 -17.69 5.97
CA GLY A 130 15.69 -18.46 4.72
C GLY A 130 14.33 -18.82 4.12
N GLN A 131 14.13 -20.11 3.83
CA GLN A 131 12.92 -20.62 3.17
C GLN A 131 11.65 -20.39 4.01
N ALA A 132 11.72 -20.46 5.34
CA ALA A 132 10.55 -20.26 6.20
C ALA A 132 10.01 -18.84 6.09
N ARG A 133 10.91 -17.85 6.10
CA ARG A 133 10.59 -16.43 5.90
C ARG A 133 10.01 -16.16 4.51
N GLU A 134 10.63 -16.71 3.46
CA GLU A 134 10.14 -16.60 2.09
C GLU A 134 8.75 -17.24 1.93
N ASN A 135 8.51 -18.39 2.58
CA ASN A 135 7.22 -19.08 2.53
C ASN A 135 6.07 -18.23 3.11
N ILE A 136 6.31 -17.48 4.19
CA ILE A 136 5.33 -16.55 4.74
C ILE A 136 5.03 -15.43 3.73
N ALA A 137 6.05 -14.84 3.12
CA ALA A 137 5.87 -13.80 2.11
C ALA A 137 5.07 -14.30 0.90
N ARG A 138 5.39 -15.49 0.39
CA ARG A 138 4.66 -16.11 -0.73
C ARG A 138 3.22 -16.46 -0.37
N GLN A 139 2.95 -16.94 0.85
CA GLN A 139 1.59 -17.17 1.34
C GLN A 139 0.80 -15.88 1.39
N PHE A 140 1.39 -14.80 1.89
CA PHE A 140 0.73 -13.50 1.94
C PHE A 140 0.42 -12.97 0.54
N GLY A 141 1.36 -13.09 -0.41
CA GLY A 141 1.14 -12.69 -1.80
C GLY A 141 0.00 -13.47 -2.48
N ARG A 142 -0.12 -14.77 -2.20
CA ARG A 142 -1.26 -15.57 -2.67
C ARG A 142 -2.58 -15.17 -2.04
N LEU A 143 -2.58 -14.81 -0.75
CA LEU A 143 -3.76 -14.29 -0.06
C LEU A 143 -4.23 -12.97 -0.69
N LEU A 144 -3.30 -12.14 -1.14
CA LEU A 144 -3.57 -10.93 -1.94
C LEU A 144 -3.90 -11.23 -3.41
N SER A 145 -4.01 -12.50 -3.81
CA SER A 145 -4.27 -12.96 -5.18
C SER A 145 -3.25 -12.48 -6.22
N TYR A 146 -1.99 -12.28 -5.81
CA TYR A 146 -0.93 -11.95 -6.75
C TYR A 146 -0.57 -13.17 -7.61
N PRO A 147 -0.39 -12.98 -8.94
CA PRO A 147 0.19 -14.02 -9.79
C PRO A 147 1.56 -14.43 -9.27
N LYS A 148 1.93 -15.71 -9.47
CA LYS A 148 3.24 -16.22 -9.03
C LYS A 148 4.40 -15.35 -9.51
N SER A 149 4.37 -14.92 -10.78
CA SER A 149 5.42 -14.05 -11.34
C SER A 149 5.54 -12.72 -10.60
N VAL A 150 4.43 -12.10 -10.22
CA VAL A 150 4.45 -10.85 -9.45
C VAL A 150 5.03 -11.07 -8.05
N ILE A 151 4.72 -12.21 -7.41
CA ILE A 151 5.32 -12.56 -6.12
C ILE A 151 6.83 -12.76 -6.27
N ASP A 152 7.27 -13.46 -7.32
CA ASP A 152 8.70 -13.67 -7.61
C ASP A 152 9.40 -12.30 -7.82
N ASP A 153 8.83 -11.44 -8.66
CA ASP A 153 9.39 -10.11 -8.95
C ASP A 153 9.50 -9.23 -7.69
N LEU A 154 8.48 -9.25 -6.82
CA LEU A 154 8.50 -8.50 -5.57
C LEU A 154 9.58 -9.02 -4.62
N LEU A 155 9.75 -10.33 -4.51
CA LEU A 155 10.79 -10.93 -3.69
C LEU A 155 12.19 -10.62 -4.24
N GLU A 156 12.40 -10.70 -5.55
CA GLU A 156 13.70 -10.41 -6.15
C GLU A 156 14.11 -8.92 -6.01
N ASN A 157 13.13 -8.01 -6.04
CA ASN A 157 13.38 -6.57 -6.06
C ASN A 157 13.20 -5.89 -4.70
N ASN A 158 12.74 -6.57 -3.65
CA ASN A 158 12.59 -5.95 -2.34
C ASN A 158 13.97 -5.61 -1.75
N PRO A 159 14.21 -4.36 -1.31
CA PRO A 159 15.47 -3.94 -0.70
C PRO A 159 15.94 -4.76 0.52
N LEU A 160 15.07 -5.58 1.14
CA LEU A 160 15.47 -6.49 2.21
C LEU A 160 16.28 -7.71 1.76
N ASN A 161 16.34 -7.97 0.44
CA ASN A 161 17.10 -9.07 -0.16
C ASN A 161 18.43 -8.61 -0.80
N LYS A 162 18.88 -7.38 -0.51
CA LYS A 162 20.19 -6.84 -0.91
C LYS A 162 21.05 -6.47 0.29
#